data_AF-A0A2V6G014-F1
#
_entry.id   AF-A0A2V6G014-F1
#
_cell.length_a   1.000
_cell.length_b   1.000
_cell.length_c   1.000
_cell.angle_alpha   90.00
_cell.angle_beta   90.00
_cell.angle_gamma   90.00
#
_symmetry.space_group_name_H-M   'P 1'
#
loop_
_entity.id
_entity.type
_entity.pdbx_description
1 polymer ?
#
loop_
_entity_poly.entity_id
_entity_poly.type
_entity_poly.pdbx_seq_one_letter_code
_entity_poly.pdbx_strand_id
1 'polypeptide(L)'
;DFLPYYPLAFVLISGALLAISPHLAQYNLPLSHYLRRFPLPAFLGLVYLVLLIATRPFWIDRAKVETNLLRGVLKLTDPGDYVLDCKGETIFRQRCFWPVTESIMSERFARHLAVDNAAQRAVETHACVAAMKGRMPLRARQFIWKNYISVGNDLKVAGRYLRPSPTDSKRMDFEVVIPAHYKIIAPDGPVEGMLDGTPYEGARFLAPGAHTFVQTSSRTELAFFWAQAVDRKFIPEKFSHPRRKG
;
A
#
# COMPACT_ATOMS: atom_id res chain seq x y z
N ASP A 1 -21.98 14.06 -4.57
CA ASP A 1 -21.40 15.26 -5.18
C ASP A 1 -22.33 16.47 -5.04
N PHE A 2 -22.15 17.28 -3.99
CA PHE A 2 -22.89 18.53 -3.75
C PHE A 2 -21.97 19.76 -3.76
N LEU A 3 -20.83 19.65 -4.46
CA LEU A 3 -19.76 20.64 -4.49
C LEU A 3 -20.19 22.08 -4.86
N PRO A 4 -21.16 22.33 -5.76
CA PRO A 4 -21.59 23.71 -6.06
C PRO A 4 -22.63 24.28 -5.07
N TYR A 5 -23.30 23.43 -4.28
CA TYR A 5 -24.36 23.88 -3.36
C TYR A 5 -23.78 24.51 -2.08
N TYR A 6 -22.73 23.91 -1.52
CA TYR A 6 -22.17 24.35 -0.25
C TYR A 6 -21.61 25.78 -0.26
N PRO A 7 -20.88 26.25 -1.29
CA PRO A 7 -20.39 27.64 -1.32
C PRO A 7 -21.52 28.67 -1.33
N LEU A 8 -22.56 28.45 -2.15
CA LEU A 8 -23.72 29.34 -2.23
C LEU A 8 -24.53 29.33 -0.93
N ALA A 9 -24.81 28.15 -0.38
CA ALA A 9 -25.49 28.02 0.90
C ALA A 9 -24.71 28.72 2.03
N PHE A 10 -23.39 28.59 2.05
CA PHE A 10 -22.54 29.22 3.06
C PHE A 10 -22.61 30.75 3.00
N VAL A 11 -22.57 31.34 1.80
CA VAL A 11 -22.71 32.80 1.62
C VAL A 11 -24.08 33.29 2.09
N LEU A 12 -25.16 32.61 1.68
CA LEU A 12 -26.52 32.98 2.07
C LEU A 12 -26.77 32.84 3.58
N ILE A 13 -26.32 31.73 4.17
CA ILE A 13 -26.44 31.48 5.62
C ILE A 13 -25.62 32.51 6.41
N SER A 14 -24.39 32.80 5.98
CA SER A 14 -23.53 33.79 6.64
C SER A 14 -24.15 35.20 6.59
N GLY A 15 -24.72 35.59 5.45
CA GLY A 15 -25.44 36.86 5.30
C GLY A 15 -26.67 36.96 6.20
N ALA A 16 -27.49 35.90 6.25
CA ALA A 16 -28.65 35.84 7.13
C ALA A 16 -28.25 35.91 8.62
N LEU A 17 -27.21 35.17 9.03
CA LEU A 17 -26.70 35.19 10.40
C LEU A 17 -26.11 36.56 10.77
N LEU A 18 -25.47 37.26 9.82
CA LEU A 18 -24.98 38.63 10.02
C LEU A 18 -26.13 39.61 10.27
N ALA A 19 -27.22 39.50 9.50
CA ALA A 19 -28.38 40.36 9.63
C ALA A 19 -29.14 40.15 10.96
N ILE A 20 -29.17 38.92 11.48
CA ILE A 20 -29.87 38.57 12.72
C ILE A 20 -29.01 38.85 13.97
N SER A 21 -27.68 38.87 13.83
CA SER A 21 -26.73 39.05 14.94
C SER A 21 -27.00 40.28 15.84
N PRO A 22 -27.34 41.48 15.32
CA PRO A 22 -27.60 42.66 16.15
C PRO A 22 -28.90 42.52 16.96
N HIS A 23 -29.93 41.88 16.40
CA HIS A 23 -31.20 41.64 17.08
C HIS A 23 -31.05 40.66 18.25
N LEU A 24 -30.24 39.60 18.08
CA LEU A 24 -29.93 38.65 19.16
C LEU A 24 -29.09 39.29 20.29
N ALA A 25 -28.23 40.25 19.95
CA ALA A 25 -27.40 40.98 20.91
C ALA A 25 -28.17 41.97 21.82
N GLN A 26 -29.46 42.21 21.52
CA GLN A 26 -30.36 43.04 22.33
C GLN A 26 -31.03 42.27 23.48
N TYR A 27 -31.04 40.93 23.43
CA TYR A 27 -31.57 40.09 24.50
C TYR A 27 -30.55 39.91 25.65
N ASN A 28 -31.00 39.88 26.91
CA ASN A 28 -30.17 39.65 28.10
C ASN A 28 -29.76 38.17 28.27
N LEU A 29 -29.22 37.57 27.21
CA LEU A 29 -28.60 36.24 27.28
C LEU A 29 -27.13 36.38 27.72
N PRO A 30 -26.55 35.40 28.42
CA PRO A 30 -25.14 35.45 28.85
C PRO A 30 -24.16 35.58 27.67
N LEU A 31 -24.58 35.16 26.47
CA LEU A 31 -23.79 35.26 25.23
C LEU A 31 -23.89 36.62 24.53
N SER A 32 -24.84 37.49 24.91
CA SER A 32 -25.12 38.74 24.20
C SER A 32 -23.98 39.76 24.31
N HIS A 33 -23.20 39.71 25.40
CA HIS A 33 -22.00 40.53 25.57
C HIS A 33 -20.93 40.24 24.50
N TYR A 34 -20.75 38.96 24.15
CA TYR A 34 -19.80 38.56 23.09
C TYR A 34 -20.31 38.88 21.70
N LEU A 35 -21.63 38.71 21.44
CA LEU A 35 -22.25 39.02 20.15
C LEU A 35 -22.28 40.52 19.81
N ARG A 36 -22.17 41.40 20.81
CA ARG A 36 -21.95 42.85 20.61
C ARG A 36 -20.54 43.18 20.13
N ARG A 37 -19.55 42.33 20.45
CA ARG A 37 -18.13 42.54 20.10
C ARG A 37 -17.72 41.78 18.85
N PHE A 38 -18.32 40.61 18.62
CA PHE A 38 -18.08 39.75 17.46
C PHE A 38 -19.42 39.32 16.85
N PRO A 39 -19.65 39.57 15.55
CA PRO A 39 -20.90 39.14 14.92
C PRO A 39 -21.00 37.60 14.94
N LEU A 40 -22.23 37.09 15.03
CA LEU A 40 -22.53 35.65 15.15
C LEU A 40 -21.80 34.76 14.13
N PRO A 41 -21.66 35.14 12.84
CA PRO A 41 -20.87 34.36 11.88
C PRO A 41 -19.40 34.21 12.28
N ALA A 42 -18.78 35.26 12.83
CA ALA A 42 -17.38 35.22 13.27
C ALA A 42 -17.20 34.32 14.49
N PHE A 43 -18.16 34.35 15.43
CA PHE A 43 -18.16 33.44 16.58
C PHE A 43 -18.30 31.98 16.15
N LEU A 44 -19.25 31.67 15.26
CA LEU A 44 -19.42 30.32 14.72
C LEU A 44 -18.20 29.86 13.92
N GLY A 45 -17.59 30.76 13.15
CA GLY A 45 -16.33 30.48 12.45
C GLY A 45 -15.19 30.14 13.40
N LEU A 46 -15.06 30.85 14.53
CA LEU A 46 -14.05 30.57 15.55
C LEU A 46 -14.29 29.22 16.24
N VAL A 47 -15.53 28.94 16.64
CA VAL A 47 -15.90 27.63 17.23
C VAL A 47 -15.62 26.50 16.24
N TYR A 48 -15.97 26.69 14.96
CA TYR A 48 -15.68 25.72 13.91
C TYR A 48 -14.18 25.53 13.71
N LEU A 49 -13.38 26.59 13.72
CA LEU A 49 -11.92 26.52 13.63
C LEU A 49 -11.32 25.72 14.80
N VAL A 50 -11.77 25.97 16.02
CA VAL A 50 -11.33 25.23 17.22
C VAL A 50 -11.70 23.75 17.09
N LEU A 51 -12.93 23.44 16.69
CA LEU A 51 -13.37 22.07 16.42
C LEU A 51 -12.55 21.41 15.31
N LEU A 52 -12.20 22.15 14.25
CA LEU A 52 -11.37 21.65 13.16
C LEU A 52 -9.97 21.33 13.66
N ILE A 53 -9.33 22.22 14.41
CA ILE A 53 -8.01 21.97 15.00
C ILE A 53 -8.04 20.76 15.95
N ALA A 54 -9.09 20.63 16.78
CA ALA A 54 -9.25 19.52 17.71
C ALA A 54 -9.50 18.17 17.02
N THR A 55 -10.32 18.14 15.95
CA THR A 55 -10.70 16.90 15.25
C THR A 55 -9.75 16.52 14.11
N ARG A 56 -9.08 17.51 13.52
CA ARG A 56 -8.12 17.40 12.41
C ARG A 56 -6.82 18.11 12.79
N PRO A 57 -6.11 17.63 13.82
CA PRO A 57 -4.85 18.24 14.25
C PRO A 57 -3.84 18.28 13.11
N PHE A 58 -3.39 19.49 12.78
CA PHE A 58 -2.43 19.72 11.68
C PHE A 58 -1.03 19.16 11.99
N TRP A 59 -0.72 18.90 13.26
CA TRP A 59 0.53 18.30 13.70
C TRP A 59 0.57 16.76 13.55
N ILE A 60 -0.55 16.12 13.20
CA ILE A 60 -0.54 14.69 12.85
C ILE A 60 -0.25 14.58 11.35
N ASP A 61 0.94 14.08 11.02
CA ASP A 61 1.32 13.77 9.65
C ASP A 61 0.54 12.54 9.14
N ARG A 62 -0.67 12.79 8.64
CA ARG A 62 -1.50 11.77 7.98
C ARG A 62 -0.95 11.37 6.61
N ALA A 63 -0.13 12.21 5.98
CA ALA A 63 0.52 11.95 4.70
C ALA A 63 1.75 11.04 4.84
N LYS A 64 2.12 10.66 6.06
CA LYS A 64 3.25 9.76 6.33
C LYS A 64 3.10 8.41 5.64
N VAL A 65 1.87 7.89 5.54
CA VAL A 65 1.60 6.58 4.90
C VAL A 65 1.89 6.65 3.40
N GLU A 66 1.33 7.65 2.71
CA GLU A 66 1.59 8.00 1.31
C GLU A 66 3.09 8.18 1.06
N THR A 67 3.72 9.00 1.89
CA THR A 67 5.12 9.40 1.72
C THR A 67 6.05 8.21 1.94
N ASN A 68 5.75 7.34 2.90
CA ASN A 68 6.52 6.13 3.15
C ASN A 68 6.34 5.08 2.04
N LEU A 69 5.13 4.91 1.50
CA LEU A 69 4.90 4.04 0.34
C LEU A 69 5.75 4.54 -0.85
N LEU A 70 5.67 5.82 -1.18
CA LEU A 70 6.39 6.40 -2.30
C LEU A 70 7.91 6.31 -2.10
N ARG A 71 8.40 6.65 -0.90
CA ARG A 71 9.82 6.48 -0.53
C ARG A 71 10.25 5.02 -0.65
N GLY A 72 9.41 4.09 -0.22
CA GLY A 72 9.66 2.65 -0.31
C GLY A 72 9.79 2.20 -1.76
N VAL A 73 8.83 2.57 -2.62
CA VAL A 73 8.86 2.26 -4.05
C VAL A 73 10.10 2.84 -4.71
N LEU A 74 10.39 4.13 -4.50
CA LEU A 74 11.56 4.80 -5.08
C LEU A 74 12.88 4.19 -4.62
N LYS A 75 12.98 3.82 -3.34
CA LYS A 75 14.16 3.15 -2.81
C LYS A 75 14.28 1.74 -3.38
N LEU A 76 13.19 1.04 -3.63
CA LEU A 76 13.19 -0.36 -4.02
C LEU A 76 13.40 -0.59 -5.54
N THR A 77 12.97 0.36 -6.36
CA THR A 77 12.90 0.22 -7.83
C THR A 77 13.78 1.24 -8.55
N ASP A 78 14.23 0.89 -9.75
CA ASP A 78 14.86 1.80 -10.71
C ASP A 78 13.83 2.45 -11.64
N PRO A 79 14.17 3.54 -12.35
CA PRO A 79 13.22 4.22 -13.24
C PRO A 79 12.62 3.34 -14.35
N GLY A 80 13.35 2.30 -14.79
CA GLY A 80 12.89 1.35 -15.80
C GLY A 80 12.01 0.22 -15.26
N ASP A 81 11.91 0.06 -13.94
CA ASP A 81 11.12 -1.01 -13.33
C ASP A 81 9.62 -0.68 -13.37
N TYR A 82 8.83 -1.71 -13.68
CA TYR A 82 7.37 -1.62 -13.59
C TYR A 82 6.88 -1.95 -12.18
N VAL A 83 5.84 -1.21 -11.75
CA VAL A 83 5.16 -1.42 -10.47
C VAL A 83 3.71 -1.81 -10.72
N LEU A 84 3.25 -2.84 -10.01
CA LEU A 84 1.85 -3.21 -9.95
C LEU A 84 1.13 -2.33 -8.93
N ASP A 85 0.53 -1.25 -9.42
CA ASP A 85 -0.15 -0.25 -8.60
C ASP A 85 -1.67 -0.27 -8.85
N CYS A 86 -2.44 -0.45 -7.78
CA CYS A 86 -3.89 -0.49 -7.81
C CYS A 86 -4.54 0.85 -8.17
N LYS A 87 -4.03 1.96 -7.63
CA LYS A 87 -4.69 3.27 -7.74
C LYS A 87 -3.91 4.30 -8.54
N GLY A 88 -2.60 4.13 -8.69
CA GLY A 88 -1.72 5.11 -9.32
C GLY A 88 -1.01 6.03 -8.33
N GLU A 89 -0.81 5.57 -7.09
CA GLU A 89 -0.06 6.28 -6.05
C GLU A 89 1.44 6.36 -6.37
N THR A 90 1.96 5.49 -7.24
CA THR A 90 3.39 5.41 -7.61
C THR A 90 3.71 6.22 -8.86
N ILE A 91 3.39 7.51 -8.85
CA ILE A 91 3.47 8.42 -10.02
C ILE A 91 4.84 8.50 -10.70
N PHE A 92 5.92 8.15 -9.99
CA PHE A 92 7.30 8.19 -10.49
C PHE A 92 7.78 6.86 -11.07
N ARG A 93 6.90 5.86 -11.21
CA ARG A 93 7.20 4.56 -11.81
C ARG A 93 6.15 4.18 -12.83
N GLN A 94 6.59 3.42 -13.84
CA GLN A 94 5.69 2.89 -14.85
C GLN A 94 4.77 1.85 -14.21
N ARG A 95 3.47 1.96 -14.49
CA ARG A 95 2.48 0.98 -14.02
C ARG A 95 2.40 -0.16 -15.03
N CYS A 96 2.49 -1.40 -14.56
CA CYS A 96 2.25 -2.55 -15.45
C CYS A 96 0.76 -2.67 -15.82
N PHE A 97 -0.12 -2.15 -14.96
CA PHE A 97 -1.56 -2.18 -15.09
C PHE A 97 -2.14 -0.76 -15.01
N TRP A 98 -2.76 -0.30 -16.10
CA TRP A 98 -3.26 1.07 -16.25
C TRP A 98 -4.61 1.36 -15.58
N PRO A 99 -5.60 0.45 -15.61
CA PRO A 99 -6.89 0.72 -14.97
C PRO A 99 -6.71 1.12 -13.50
N VAL A 100 -7.33 2.23 -13.11
CA VAL A 100 -7.39 2.69 -11.73
C VAL A 100 -8.58 2.02 -11.06
N THR A 101 -8.33 1.15 -10.09
CA THR A 101 -9.35 0.22 -9.54
C THR A 101 -10.22 0.86 -8.47
N GLU A 102 -10.84 1.99 -8.80
CA GLU A 102 -11.87 2.64 -7.99
C GLU A 102 -13.27 2.02 -8.21
N SER A 103 -14.30 2.57 -7.58
CA SER A 103 -15.68 2.03 -7.59
C SER A 103 -16.21 1.80 -9.01
N ILE A 104 -16.06 2.78 -9.90
CA ILE A 104 -16.53 2.70 -11.30
C ILE A 104 -15.81 1.57 -12.05
N MET A 105 -14.48 1.50 -11.96
CA MET A 105 -13.73 0.44 -12.65
C MET A 105 -13.99 -0.94 -12.05
N SER A 106 -14.15 -1.02 -10.73
CA SER A 106 -14.52 -2.27 -10.04
C SER A 106 -15.86 -2.80 -10.53
N GLU A 107 -16.85 -1.91 -10.69
CA GLU A 107 -18.16 -2.27 -11.26
C GLU A 107 -18.04 -2.75 -12.71
N ARG A 108 -17.18 -2.11 -13.51
CA ARG A 108 -16.91 -2.56 -14.88
C ARG A 108 -16.30 -3.96 -14.93
N PHE A 109 -15.37 -4.29 -14.03
CA PHE A 109 -14.85 -5.66 -13.93
C PHE A 109 -15.93 -6.66 -13.51
N ALA A 110 -16.77 -6.30 -12.55
CA ALA A 110 -17.86 -7.16 -12.08
C ALA A 110 -18.90 -7.45 -13.18
N ARG A 111 -19.14 -6.48 -14.07
CA ARG A 111 -20.04 -6.62 -15.23
C ARG A 111 -19.36 -7.13 -16.50
N HIS A 112 -18.09 -7.53 -16.44
CA HIS A 112 -17.30 -7.96 -17.61
C HIS A 112 -17.19 -6.89 -18.72
N LEU A 113 -17.31 -5.61 -18.38
CA LEU A 113 -17.13 -4.45 -19.28
C LEU A 113 -15.68 -3.95 -19.35
N ALA A 114 -14.79 -4.60 -18.60
CA ALA A 114 -13.34 -4.42 -18.62
C ALA A 114 -12.67 -5.76 -18.28
N VAL A 115 -11.49 -6.00 -18.85
CA VAL A 115 -10.72 -7.24 -18.63
C VAL A 115 -9.71 -7.03 -17.51
N ASP A 116 -9.79 -7.84 -16.46
CA ASP A 116 -8.76 -7.92 -15.44
C ASP A 116 -7.58 -8.75 -15.96
N ASN A 117 -6.58 -8.06 -16.51
CA ASN A 117 -5.32 -8.64 -16.97
C ASN A 117 -4.12 -8.25 -16.08
N ALA A 118 -4.35 -7.77 -14.85
CA ALA A 118 -3.30 -7.25 -13.98
C ALA A 118 -2.19 -8.29 -13.71
N ALA A 119 -2.57 -9.55 -13.48
CA ALA A 119 -1.63 -10.65 -13.27
C ALA A 119 -0.77 -10.92 -14.52
N GLN A 120 -1.40 -11.02 -15.69
CA GLN A 120 -0.71 -11.22 -16.96
C GLN A 120 0.29 -10.09 -17.22
N ARG A 121 -0.15 -8.84 -17.06
CA ARG A 121 0.71 -7.67 -17.25
C ARG A 121 1.88 -7.64 -16.26
N ALA A 122 1.65 -8.00 -15.00
CA ALA A 122 2.72 -8.09 -14.01
C ALA A 122 3.79 -9.11 -14.39
N VAL A 123 3.38 -10.24 -14.99
CA VAL A 123 4.32 -11.25 -15.52
C VAL A 123 5.05 -10.71 -16.75
N GLU A 124 4.33 -10.18 -17.74
CA GLU A 124 4.91 -9.67 -19.00
C GLU A 124 5.94 -8.55 -18.77
N THR A 125 5.69 -7.67 -17.80
CA THR A 125 6.58 -6.54 -17.50
C THR A 125 7.58 -6.82 -16.38
N HIS A 126 7.67 -8.07 -15.90
CA HIS A 126 8.53 -8.48 -14.78
C HIS A 126 8.33 -7.60 -13.52
N ALA A 127 7.09 -7.21 -13.23
CA ALA A 127 6.77 -6.27 -12.15
C ALA A 127 6.98 -6.90 -10.77
N CYS A 128 8.20 -6.78 -10.23
CA CYS A 128 8.58 -7.39 -8.95
C CYS A 128 8.09 -6.64 -7.71
N VAL A 129 7.43 -5.49 -7.90
CA VAL A 129 6.92 -4.65 -6.80
C VAL A 129 5.44 -4.37 -7.00
N ALA A 130 4.67 -4.47 -5.92
CA ALA A 130 3.25 -4.14 -5.90
C ALA A 130 2.92 -3.14 -4.79
N ALA A 131 2.21 -2.07 -5.16
CA ALA A 131 1.70 -1.04 -4.24
C ALA A 131 0.20 -1.27 -4.01
N MET A 132 -0.14 -1.65 -2.78
CA MET A 132 -1.47 -2.17 -2.41
C MET A 132 -2.36 -1.18 -1.68
N LYS A 133 -2.07 0.12 -1.80
CA LYS A 133 -2.86 1.18 -1.18
C LYS A 133 -4.16 1.43 -1.96
N GLY A 134 -5.13 0.53 -1.81
CA GLY A 134 -6.40 0.61 -2.50
C GLY A 134 -7.10 -0.75 -2.66
N ARG A 135 -8.04 -0.80 -3.61
CA ARG A 135 -8.78 -2.03 -3.95
C ARG A 135 -8.16 -2.65 -5.19
N MET A 136 -8.16 -3.98 -5.28
CA MET A 136 -7.83 -4.71 -6.50
C MET A 136 -8.98 -5.64 -6.85
N PRO A 137 -9.23 -5.93 -8.14
CA PRO A 137 -10.09 -7.02 -8.57
C PRO A 137 -9.71 -8.33 -7.86
N LEU A 138 -10.68 -9.22 -7.67
CA LEU A 138 -10.48 -10.43 -6.87
C LEU A 138 -9.32 -11.31 -7.40
N ARG A 139 -9.23 -11.50 -8.73
CA ARG A 139 -8.19 -12.31 -9.36
C ARG A 139 -6.80 -11.67 -9.22
N ALA A 140 -6.68 -10.38 -9.51
CA ALA A 140 -5.46 -9.61 -9.26
C ALA A 140 -5.00 -9.72 -7.79
N ARG A 141 -5.93 -9.59 -6.84
CA ARG A 141 -5.62 -9.69 -5.40
C ARG A 141 -5.12 -11.09 -5.02
N GLN A 142 -5.73 -12.15 -5.54
CA GLN A 142 -5.28 -13.53 -5.33
C GLN A 142 -3.89 -13.77 -5.91
N PHE A 143 -3.61 -13.25 -7.11
CA PHE A 143 -2.30 -13.32 -7.73
C PHE A 143 -1.22 -12.64 -6.85
N ILE A 144 -1.51 -11.44 -6.35
CA ILE A 144 -0.58 -10.70 -5.49
C ILE A 144 -0.33 -11.47 -4.19
N TRP A 145 -1.38 -12.01 -3.57
CA TRP A 145 -1.25 -12.77 -2.34
C TRP A 145 -0.43 -14.07 -2.50
N LYS A 146 -0.52 -14.74 -3.66
CA LYS A 146 0.23 -15.96 -3.95
C LYS A 146 1.72 -15.69 -4.25
N ASN A 147 2.03 -14.55 -4.89
CA ASN A 147 3.34 -14.33 -5.52
C ASN A 147 4.16 -13.16 -4.93
N TYR A 148 3.62 -12.40 -3.98
CA TYR A 148 4.32 -11.28 -3.35
C TYR A 148 4.27 -11.38 -1.82
N ILE A 149 5.38 -11.01 -1.18
CA ILE A 149 5.54 -10.91 0.26
C ILE A 149 5.46 -9.43 0.68
N SER A 150 4.84 -9.18 1.84
CA SER A 150 4.74 -7.84 2.43
C SER A 150 6.06 -7.36 3.01
N VAL A 151 6.43 -6.11 2.73
CA VAL A 151 7.59 -5.40 3.32
C VAL A 151 7.19 -4.12 4.07
N GLY A 152 5.89 -3.91 4.29
CA GLY A 152 5.32 -2.81 5.05
C GLY A 152 4.90 -1.60 4.22
N ASN A 153 4.13 -0.70 4.85
CA ASN A 153 3.55 0.49 4.22
C ASN A 153 2.81 0.20 2.90
N ASP A 154 1.97 -0.85 2.88
CA ASP A 154 1.25 -1.32 1.68
C ASP A 154 2.14 -1.72 0.49
N LEU A 155 3.45 -1.89 0.71
CA LEU A 155 4.40 -2.35 -0.30
C LEU A 155 4.58 -3.87 -0.20
N LYS A 156 4.55 -4.52 -1.37
CA LYS A 156 4.82 -5.94 -1.51
C LYS A 156 5.83 -6.20 -2.61
N VAL A 157 6.58 -7.28 -2.49
CA VAL A 157 7.69 -7.63 -3.36
C VAL A 157 7.59 -9.09 -3.78
N ALA A 158 7.91 -9.37 -5.03
CA ALA A 158 7.86 -10.71 -5.59
C ALA A 158 8.71 -11.68 -4.78
N GLY A 159 8.10 -12.81 -4.44
CA GLY A 159 8.68 -13.82 -3.59
C GLY A 159 7.62 -14.65 -2.88
N ARG A 160 8.08 -15.72 -2.24
CA ARG A 160 7.21 -16.57 -1.42
C ARG A 160 8.00 -17.25 -0.32
N TYR A 161 7.32 -17.50 0.81
CA TYR A 161 7.86 -18.37 1.83
C TYR A 161 7.95 -19.80 1.31
N LEU A 162 9.13 -20.38 1.43
CA LEU A 162 9.40 -21.77 1.08
C LEU A 162 8.83 -22.67 2.18
N ARG A 163 8.17 -23.74 1.76
CA ARG A 163 7.62 -24.75 2.65
C ARG A 163 8.40 -26.05 2.44
N PRO A 164 8.81 -26.73 3.51
CA PRO A 164 9.41 -28.06 3.39
C PRO A 164 8.45 -29.03 2.71
N SER A 165 9.00 -29.95 1.94
CA SER A 165 8.27 -31.06 1.35
C SER A 165 7.78 -32.00 2.46
N PRO A 166 6.59 -32.61 2.34
CA PRO A 166 6.08 -33.55 3.34
C PRO A 166 7.01 -34.76 3.57
N THR A 167 7.77 -35.15 2.55
CA THR A 167 8.65 -36.34 2.58
C THR A 167 10.10 -36.01 2.96
N ASP A 168 10.53 -34.76 2.79
CA ASP A 168 11.90 -34.33 3.09
C ASP A 168 11.90 -32.89 3.60
N SER A 169 12.25 -32.72 4.88
CA SER A 169 12.29 -31.42 5.55
C SER A 169 13.39 -30.49 5.03
N LYS A 170 14.36 -31.02 4.27
CA LYS A 170 15.42 -30.25 3.62
C LYS A 170 15.07 -29.82 2.20
N ARG A 171 14.05 -30.42 1.59
CA ARG A 171 13.64 -30.09 0.23
C ARG A 171 12.45 -29.13 0.26
N MET A 172 12.48 -28.12 -0.59
CA MET A 172 11.37 -27.19 -0.81
C MET A 172 11.10 -27.08 -2.30
N ASP A 173 9.91 -27.50 -2.70
CA ASP A 173 9.41 -27.32 -4.06
C ASP A 173 8.55 -26.05 -4.11
N PHE A 174 8.81 -25.19 -5.09
CA PHE A 174 8.10 -23.93 -5.24
C PHE A 174 7.93 -23.54 -6.70
N GLU A 175 7.03 -22.60 -6.94
CA GLU A 175 6.68 -22.12 -8.27
C GLU A 175 7.04 -20.63 -8.37
N VAL A 176 7.72 -20.25 -9.45
CA VAL A 176 8.00 -18.87 -9.82
C VAL A 176 7.09 -18.50 -10.98
N VAL A 177 6.41 -17.37 -10.86
CA VAL A 177 5.48 -16.89 -11.90
C VAL A 177 6.02 -15.64 -12.59
N ILE A 178 6.70 -14.77 -11.86
CA ILE A 178 7.33 -13.54 -12.39
C ILE A 178 8.82 -13.85 -12.57
N PRO A 179 9.34 -13.90 -13.80
CA PRO A 179 10.74 -14.20 -14.01
C PRO A 179 11.61 -13.02 -13.59
N ALA A 180 12.62 -13.27 -12.75
CA ALA A 180 13.54 -12.26 -12.25
C ALA A 180 14.76 -12.92 -11.57
N HIS A 181 15.70 -12.10 -11.11
CA HIS A 181 16.75 -12.54 -10.19
C HIS A 181 16.19 -12.61 -8.77
N TYR A 182 16.31 -13.78 -8.14
CA TYR A 182 15.86 -14.04 -6.77
C TYR A 182 17.02 -14.49 -5.88
N LYS A 183 16.89 -14.20 -4.59
CA LYS A 183 17.73 -14.74 -3.51
C LYS A 183 16.85 -15.53 -2.56
N ILE A 184 17.35 -16.67 -2.10
CA ILE A 184 16.80 -17.38 -0.95
C ILE A 184 17.40 -16.74 0.31
N ILE A 185 16.50 -16.33 1.20
CA ILE A 185 16.83 -15.61 2.44
C ILE A 185 16.19 -16.29 3.64
N ALA A 186 16.84 -16.11 4.79
CA ALA A 186 16.39 -16.55 6.10
C ALA A 186 16.51 -15.37 7.09
N PRO A 187 15.75 -15.37 8.21
CA PRO A 187 15.87 -14.32 9.23
C PRO A 187 17.24 -14.32 9.94
N ASP A 188 17.92 -15.45 9.97
CA ASP A 188 19.15 -15.73 10.73
C ASP A 188 20.44 -15.69 9.89
N GLY A 189 20.37 -15.19 8.64
CA GLY A 189 21.55 -14.90 7.81
C GLY A 189 21.62 -15.68 6.49
N PRO A 190 22.82 -15.90 5.93
CA PRO A 190 22.98 -16.53 4.63
C PRO A 190 22.51 -17.98 4.63
N VAL A 191 22.04 -18.43 3.46
CA VAL A 191 21.46 -19.76 3.25
C VAL A 191 22.35 -20.52 2.28
N GLU A 192 22.64 -21.78 2.60
CA GLU A 192 23.45 -22.67 1.77
C GLU A 192 22.62 -23.90 1.37
N GLY A 193 22.84 -24.38 0.15
CA GLY A 193 22.13 -25.51 -0.40
C GLY A 193 22.32 -25.68 -1.90
N MET A 194 21.42 -26.45 -2.50
CA MET A 194 21.35 -26.68 -3.93
C MET A 194 20.04 -26.10 -4.47
N LEU A 195 20.13 -25.25 -5.48
CA LEU A 195 18.97 -24.72 -6.20
C LEU A 195 18.95 -25.35 -7.59
N ASP A 196 17.87 -26.05 -7.93
CA ASP A 196 17.70 -26.80 -9.18
C ASP A 196 18.89 -27.72 -9.50
N GLY A 197 19.42 -28.40 -8.49
CA GLY A 197 20.52 -29.35 -8.63
C GLY A 197 21.91 -28.74 -8.76
N THR A 198 22.05 -27.41 -8.64
CA THR A 198 23.36 -26.72 -8.64
C THR A 198 23.62 -25.98 -7.34
N PRO A 199 24.87 -25.84 -6.88
CA PRO A 199 25.20 -25.11 -5.66
C PRO A 199 24.61 -23.69 -5.67
N TYR A 200 23.98 -23.30 -4.56
CA TYR A 200 23.38 -21.97 -4.40
C TYR A 200 24.42 -20.99 -3.84
N GLU A 201 24.81 -20.02 -4.68
CA GLU A 201 25.84 -19.03 -4.35
C GLU A 201 25.27 -17.60 -4.18
N GLY A 202 23.95 -17.43 -4.28
CA GLY A 202 23.29 -16.13 -4.14
C GLY A 202 22.26 -15.85 -5.24
N ALA A 203 22.21 -14.61 -5.72
CA ALA A 203 21.20 -14.19 -6.69
C ALA A 203 21.23 -15.07 -7.94
N ARG A 204 20.07 -15.61 -8.31
CA ARG A 204 19.91 -16.40 -9.53
C ARG A 204 18.67 -16.00 -10.29
N PHE A 205 18.78 -15.93 -11.60
CA PHE A 205 17.62 -15.79 -12.48
C PHE A 205 16.76 -17.05 -12.40
N LEU A 206 15.49 -16.89 -12.04
CA LEU A 206 14.50 -17.97 -12.05
C LEU A 206 13.49 -17.68 -13.14
N ALA A 207 13.38 -18.60 -14.09
CA ALA A 207 12.36 -18.58 -15.14
C ALA A 207 10.97 -18.90 -14.54
N PRO A 208 9.87 -18.68 -15.28
CA PRO A 208 8.57 -19.12 -14.82
C PRO A 208 8.51 -20.65 -14.80
N GLY A 209 8.03 -21.24 -13.71
CA GLY A 209 7.90 -22.69 -13.57
C GLY A 209 8.20 -23.22 -12.18
N ALA A 210 8.37 -24.55 -12.11
CA ALA A 210 8.70 -25.25 -10.89
C ALA A 210 10.21 -25.23 -10.63
N HIS A 211 10.58 -24.96 -9.39
CA HIS A 211 11.94 -24.93 -8.89
C HIS A 211 12.06 -25.75 -7.61
N THR A 212 13.25 -26.28 -7.35
CA THR A 212 13.56 -27.06 -6.16
C THR A 212 14.74 -26.45 -5.44
N PHE A 213 14.59 -26.21 -4.15
CA PHE A 213 15.71 -25.89 -3.26
C PHE A 213 15.92 -27.00 -2.24
N VAL A 214 17.17 -27.41 -2.05
CA VAL A 214 17.56 -28.40 -1.04
C VAL A 214 18.58 -27.75 -0.11
N GLN A 215 18.20 -27.52 1.15
CA GLN A 215 19.08 -26.87 2.12
C GLN A 215 20.11 -27.86 2.70
N THR A 216 21.33 -27.39 2.92
CA THR A 216 22.37 -28.17 3.62
C THR A 216 22.11 -28.20 5.12
N SER A 217 21.73 -27.05 5.68
CA SER A 217 21.36 -26.86 7.08
C SER A 217 19.84 -26.78 7.25
N SER A 218 19.28 -27.48 8.24
CA SER A 218 17.82 -27.54 8.44
C SER A 218 17.28 -26.24 9.06
N ARG A 219 16.89 -25.27 8.23
CA ARG A 219 16.19 -24.06 8.66
C ARG A 219 14.69 -24.14 8.40
N THR A 220 13.91 -23.50 9.25
CA THR A 220 12.44 -23.60 9.25
C THR A 220 11.73 -22.45 8.54
N GLU A 221 12.38 -21.31 8.38
CA GLU A 221 11.77 -20.11 7.78
C GLU A 221 12.64 -19.56 6.65
N LEU A 222 12.39 -20.03 5.43
CA LEU A 222 13.03 -19.53 4.23
C LEU A 222 12.02 -18.83 3.32
N ALA A 223 12.51 -17.87 2.54
CA ALA A 223 11.75 -17.29 1.43
C ALA A 223 12.67 -17.12 0.23
N PHE A 224 12.16 -17.38 -0.97
CA PHE A 224 12.78 -16.80 -2.16
C PHE A 224 12.19 -15.40 -2.33
N PHE A 225 13.05 -14.43 -2.63
CA PHE A 225 12.71 -13.03 -2.59
C PHE A 225 13.49 -12.27 -3.65
N TRP A 226 12.87 -11.26 -4.27
CA TRP A 226 13.49 -10.54 -5.37
C TRP A 226 14.87 -9.97 -4.95
N ALA A 227 15.91 -10.27 -5.73
CA ALA A 227 17.30 -10.04 -5.35
C ALA A 227 17.58 -8.56 -5.07
N GLN A 228 17.06 -7.66 -5.90
CA GLN A 228 17.21 -6.22 -5.74
C GLN A 228 16.62 -5.72 -4.41
N ALA A 229 15.52 -6.31 -3.93
CA ALA A 229 14.96 -5.96 -2.64
C ALA A 229 15.91 -6.29 -1.49
N VAL A 230 16.52 -7.49 -1.54
CA VAL A 230 17.51 -7.94 -0.56
C VAL A 230 18.73 -7.01 -0.57
N ASP A 231 19.23 -6.67 -1.76
CA ASP A 231 20.41 -5.80 -1.91
C ASP A 231 20.16 -4.40 -1.36
N ARG A 232 18.93 -3.90 -1.53
CA ARG A 232 18.47 -2.62 -0.97
C ARG A 232 18.00 -2.70 0.48
N LYS A 233 18.29 -3.82 1.16
CA LYS A 233 18.05 -4.09 2.59
C LYS A 233 16.58 -4.12 2.98
N PHE A 234 15.70 -4.52 2.05
CA PHE A 234 14.33 -4.87 2.38
C PHE A 234 14.25 -6.33 2.80
N ILE A 235 13.48 -6.59 3.86
CA ILE A 235 13.20 -7.92 4.37
C ILE A 235 11.69 -8.11 4.52
N PRO A 236 11.19 -9.36 4.40
CA PRO A 236 9.82 -9.70 4.73
C PRO A 236 9.40 -9.22 6.13
N GLU A 237 8.20 -8.65 6.29
CA GLU A 237 7.70 -8.19 7.60
C GLU A 237 7.69 -9.29 8.66
N LYS A 238 7.42 -10.54 8.25
CA LYS A 238 7.45 -11.69 9.17
C LYS A 238 8.85 -11.94 9.76
N PHE A 239 9.92 -11.57 9.04
CA PHE A 239 11.29 -11.70 9.55
C PHE A 239 11.68 -10.52 10.45
N SER A 240 11.09 -9.34 10.24
CA SER A 240 11.32 -8.13 11.06
C SER A 240 10.73 -8.25 12.48
N HIS A 241 9.69 -9.06 12.65
CA HIS A 241 9.02 -9.30 13.92
C HIS A 241 9.08 -10.79 14.27
N PRO A 242 10.13 -11.27 14.96
CA PRO A 242 10.10 -12.62 15.49
C PRO A 242 8.86 -12.75 16.37
N ARG A 243 8.02 -13.78 16.11
CA ARG A 243 6.87 -14.09 16.96
C ARG A 243 7.32 -14.02 18.41
N ARG A 244 6.75 -13.11 19.21
CA ARG A 244 6.83 -13.22 20.67
C ARG A 244 6.30 -14.63 21.00
N LYS A 245 7.18 -15.50 21.51
CA LYS A 245 6.74 -16.77 22.09
C LYS A 245 5.76 -16.40 23.20
N GLY A 246 4.52 -16.89 23.05
CA GLY A 246 3.53 -16.86 24.13
C GLY A 246 3.94 -17.76 25.26
#